data_AF-A0A1N6V8P6-F1
#
_entry.id   AF-A0A1N6V8P6-F1
#
_cell.length_a   1.000
_cell.length_b   1.000
_cell.length_c   1.000
_cell.angle_alpha   90.00
_cell.angle_beta   90.00
_cell.angle_gamma   90.00
#
_symmetry.space_group_name_H-M   'P 1'
#
loop_
_entity.id
_entity.type
_entity.pdbx_description
1 polymer ?
#
loop_
_entity_poly.entity_id
_entity_poly.type
_entity_poly.pdbx_seq_one_letter_code
_entity_poly.pdbx_strand_id
1 'polypeptide(L)'
;MDLTDTRNIDFSTLDIDKYLKWLKEEYYLFSRVWELPFLDRRINNLLLDKFSANSHYIATRGLKLPNRIEGLYDTKIKYLKELAQPLRELPIRVIFFKSVKHGKYPNKKYGFFTSVELEEIRIDTEHFNSLLKTLSNTWKPLFIDELEKDFAKSPFPRINYYRNKAIAIREKQDRFVYLPQILQGNFIYNLNDFNECSDFFLELSVIWEISYLEKEITRLQSPNKKTNHTLSLNPNFEDRNWQISTIFESSKPLFNSTIEQWENLFSDNIVLFDKPIELKKGISKADLRCFIDELKHFGLIRTGSFLKTLQNVNAFSINGKILTAYDYKTANNGKNYPNTRNRNKILDVFSALKV
;
A
#
# COMPACT_ATOMS: atom_id res chain seq x y z
N MET A 1 3.57 9.50 31.72
CA MET A 1 2.66 10.33 30.93
C MET A 1 1.28 9.73 31.12
N ASP A 2 0.38 10.44 31.79
CA ASP A 2 -0.96 9.92 32.10
C ASP A 2 -1.75 9.87 30.78
N LEU A 3 -1.97 8.66 30.25
CA LEU A 3 -2.60 8.41 28.95
C LEU A 3 -4.13 8.60 28.98
N THR A 4 -4.66 9.20 30.03
CA THR A 4 -6.09 9.41 30.24
C THR A 4 -6.61 10.72 29.65
N ASP A 5 -5.74 11.68 29.31
CA ASP A 5 -6.15 12.91 28.64
C ASP A 5 -6.18 12.73 27.12
N THR A 6 -7.34 12.31 26.62
CA THR A 6 -7.60 12.02 25.21
C THR A 6 -7.76 13.27 24.36
N ARG A 7 -7.78 14.47 24.98
CA ARG A 7 -7.99 15.76 24.31
C ARG A 7 -6.82 16.18 23.43
N ASN A 8 -5.61 15.67 23.71
CA ASN A 8 -4.38 16.03 22.99
C ASN A 8 -3.89 14.95 22.00
N ILE A 9 -4.69 13.90 21.76
CA ILE A 9 -4.34 12.87 20.78
C ILE A 9 -4.70 13.38 19.38
N ASP A 10 -3.74 13.31 18.46
CA ASP A 10 -3.93 13.56 17.03
C ASP A 10 -4.38 12.26 16.34
N PHE A 11 -5.70 12.10 16.15
CA PHE A 11 -6.25 10.89 15.53
C PHE A 11 -6.03 10.88 14.01
N SER A 12 -5.64 12.02 13.41
CA SER A 12 -5.36 12.09 11.98
C SER A 12 -4.16 11.24 11.57
N THR A 13 -3.23 11.00 12.50
CA THR A 13 -2.02 10.19 12.29
C THR A 13 -2.23 8.69 12.51
N LEU A 14 -3.37 8.29 13.09
CA LEU A 14 -3.63 6.89 13.43
C LEU A 14 -3.94 6.06 12.18
N ASP A 15 -3.15 5.01 11.99
CA ASP A 15 -3.39 3.99 10.96
C ASP A 15 -4.10 2.78 11.57
N ILE A 16 -5.40 2.96 11.84
CA ILE A 16 -6.26 1.95 12.45
C ILE A 16 -6.34 0.68 11.58
N ASP A 17 -6.34 0.84 10.26
CA ASP A 17 -6.45 -0.30 9.34
C ASP A 17 -5.18 -1.16 9.36
N LYS A 18 -4.00 -0.53 9.43
CA LYS A 18 -2.74 -1.25 9.64
C LYS A 18 -2.72 -1.98 10.97
N TYR A 19 -3.17 -1.34 12.05
CA TYR A 19 -3.27 -1.98 13.37
C TYR A 19 -4.20 -3.20 13.34
N LEU A 20 -5.40 -3.08 12.76
CA LEU A 20 -6.36 -4.19 12.68
C LEU A 20 -5.87 -5.34 11.81
N LYS A 21 -5.14 -5.04 10.73
CA LYS A 21 -4.51 -6.07 9.91
C LYS A 21 -3.49 -6.87 10.71
N TRP A 22 -2.59 -6.19 11.42
CA TRP A 22 -1.62 -6.83 12.30
C TRP A 22 -2.31 -7.65 13.40
N LEU A 23 -3.31 -7.08 14.08
CA LEU A 23 -4.04 -7.75 15.14
C LEU A 23 -4.73 -9.03 14.64
N LYS A 24 -5.32 -8.99 13.44
CA LYS A 24 -5.91 -10.16 12.78
C LYS A 24 -4.89 -11.25 12.50
N GLU A 25 -3.71 -10.89 12.02
CA GLU A 25 -2.61 -11.84 11.75
C GLU A 25 -2.15 -12.51 13.05
N GLU A 26 -1.98 -11.75 14.14
CA GLU A 26 -1.67 -12.30 15.46
C GLU A 26 -2.77 -13.24 15.98
N TYR A 27 -4.05 -12.86 15.87
CA TYR A 27 -5.17 -13.71 16.27
C TYR A 27 -5.23 -15.02 15.49
N TYR A 28 -4.92 -14.98 14.19
CA TYR A 28 -4.81 -16.17 13.36
C TYR A 28 -3.65 -17.08 13.78
N LEU A 29 -2.52 -16.51 14.22
CA LEU A 29 -1.43 -17.31 14.79
C LEU A 29 -1.84 -17.96 16.11
N PHE A 30 -2.47 -17.20 17.01
CA PHE A 30 -2.95 -17.72 18.30
C PHE A 30 -4.00 -18.83 18.15
N SER A 31 -4.88 -18.75 17.15
CA SER A 31 -5.88 -19.80 16.88
C SER A 31 -5.27 -21.12 16.40
N ARG A 32 -4.01 -21.11 15.97
CA ARG A 32 -3.26 -22.28 15.49
C ARG A 32 -2.21 -22.79 16.46
N VAL A 33 -2.07 -22.20 17.65
CA VAL A 33 -1.08 -22.62 18.65
C VAL A 33 -1.19 -24.12 19.01
N TRP A 34 -2.40 -24.68 18.97
CA TRP A 34 -2.66 -26.09 19.22
C TRP A 34 -2.04 -27.05 18.20
N GLU A 35 -1.64 -26.55 17.02
CA GLU A 35 -0.98 -27.35 16.00
C GLU A 35 0.48 -27.62 16.35
N LEU A 36 1.09 -26.82 17.23
CA LEU A 36 2.52 -26.91 17.55
C LEU A 36 2.93 -28.31 18.06
N PRO A 37 2.23 -28.94 19.03
CA PRO A 37 2.55 -30.31 19.45
C PRO A 37 2.46 -31.34 18.33
N PHE A 38 1.51 -31.18 17.40
CA PHE A 38 1.38 -32.05 16.24
C PHE A 38 2.56 -31.87 15.27
N LEU A 39 2.93 -30.62 14.98
CA LEU A 39 4.07 -30.30 14.11
C LEU A 39 5.38 -30.85 14.69
N ASP A 40 5.64 -30.65 15.98
CA ASP A 40 6.85 -31.15 16.64
C ASP A 40 6.90 -32.69 16.63
N ARG A 41 5.76 -33.36 16.87
CA ARG A 41 5.66 -34.83 16.76
C ARG A 41 5.97 -35.31 15.35
N ARG A 42 5.44 -34.64 14.31
CA ARG A 42 5.71 -34.98 12.91
C ARG A 42 7.17 -34.77 12.52
N ILE A 43 7.79 -33.69 13.00
CA ILE A 43 9.22 -33.43 12.81
C ILE A 43 10.06 -34.55 13.43
N ASN A 44 9.77 -34.93 14.69
CA ASN A 44 10.50 -35.98 15.39
C ASN A 44 10.34 -37.35 14.71
N ASN A 45 9.14 -37.68 14.26
CA ASN A 45 8.90 -38.92 13.51
C ASN A 45 9.70 -38.94 12.20
N LEU A 46 9.72 -37.84 11.44
CA LEU A 46 10.53 -37.76 10.22
C LEU A 46 12.03 -37.87 10.48
N LEU A 47 12.52 -37.32 11.59
CA LEU A 47 13.91 -37.47 12.01
C LEU A 47 14.23 -38.94 12.35
N LEU A 48 13.34 -39.63 13.07
CA LEU A 48 13.47 -41.05 13.40
C LEU A 48 13.40 -41.94 12.16
N ASP A 49 12.48 -41.65 11.24
CA ASP A 49 12.35 -42.35 9.97
C ASP A 49 13.61 -42.16 9.11
N LYS A 50 14.13 -40.93 9.02
CA LYS A 50 15.40 -40.62 8.34
C LYS A 50 16.55 -41.42 8.96
N PHE A 51 16.64 -41.45 10.29
CA PHE A 51 17.66 -42.22 11.02
C PHE A 51 17.55 -43.72 10.76
N SER A 52 16.33 -44.26 10.80
CA SER A 52 16.07 -45.69 10.57
C SER A 52 16.39 -46.10 9.14
N ALA A 53 15.99 -45.29 8.16
CA ALA A 53 16.33 -45.49 6.75
C ALA A 53 17.84 -45.44 6.51
N ASN A 54 18.54 -44.46 7.09
CA ASN A 54 20.00 -44.37 7.06
C ASN A 54 20.66 -45.63 7.64
N SER A 55 20.23 -46.04 8.84
CA SER A 55 20.80 -47.19 9.55
C SER A 55 20.60 -48.50 8.77
N HIS A 56 19.38 -48.72 8.26
CA HIS A 56 19.08 -49.89 7.43
C HIS A 56 19.91 -49.90 6.14
N TYR A 57 20.07 -48.75 5.49
CA TYR A 57 20.84 -48.65 4.25
C TYR A 57 22.34 -48.93 4.48
N ILE A 58 22.90 -48.41 5.58
CA ILE A 58 24.28 -48.69 5.99
C ILE A 58 24.45 -50.19 6.25
N ALA A 59 23.55 -50.81 6.99
CA ALA A 59 23.62 -52.23 7.35
C ALA A 59 23.47 -53.17 6.14
N THR A 60 22.69 -52.79 5.13
CA THR A 60 22.38 -53.66 3.98
C THR A 60 23.24 -53.38 2.74
N ARG A 61 23.77 -52.16 2.59
CA ARG A 61 24.47 -51.72 1.38
C ARG A 61 25.82 -51.05 1.64
N GLY A 62 26.25 -50.93 2.90
CA GLY A 62 27.60 -50.46 3.27
C GLY A 62 27.91 -48.99 2.96
N LEU A 63 26.91 -48.21 2.56
CA LEU A 63 27.04 -46.80 2.19
C LEU A 63 25.93 -45.98 2.85
N LYS A 64 26.05 -44.65 2.81
CA LYS A 64 24.98 -43.74 3.26
C LYS A 64 23.75 -43.80 2.35
N LEU A 65 22.62 -43.34 2.86
CA LEU A 65 21.37 -43.23 2.11
C LEU A 65 21.57 -42.34 0.85
N PRO A 66 20.93 -42.65 -0.28
CA PRO A 66 21.04 -41.85 -1.49
C PRO A 66 20.59 -40.40 -1.26
N ASN A 67 21.37 -39.44 -1.75
CA ASN A 67 21.13 -38.00 -1.59
C ASN A 67 19.70 -37.57 -1.97
N ARG A 68 19.09 -38.22 -2.99
CA ARG A 68 17.71 -37.93 -3.39
C ARG A 68 16.70 -38.26 -2.29
N ILE A 69 16.86 -39.38 -1.60
CA ILE A 69 15.96 -39.81 -0.52
C ILE A 69 16.22 -38.97 0.72
N GLU A 70 17.50 -38.72 1.03
CA GLU A 70 17.89 -37.86 2.14
C GLU A 70 17.31 -36.44 2.00
N GLY A 71 17.43 -35.85 0.80
CA GLY A 71 16.91 -34.52 0.50
C GLY A 71 15.38 -34.40 0.61
N LEU A 72 14.63 -35.49 0.40
CA LEU A 72 13.18 -35.51 0.63
C LEU A 72 12.83 -35.38 2.12
N TYR A 73 13.57 -36.06 3.00
CA TYR A 73 13.40 -35.90 4.45
C TYR A 73 13.74 -34.48 4.88
N ASP A 74 14.89 -33.96 4.42
CA ASP A 74 15.37 -32.64 4.82
C ASP A 74 14.41 -31.52 4.37
N THR A 75 13.86 -31.63 3.15
CA THR A 75 12.87 -30.67 2.64
C THR A 75 11.59 -30.68 3.48
N LYS A 76 11.06 -31.86 3.82
CA LYS A 76 9.86 -32.00 4.66
C LYS A 76 10.10 -31.48 6.08
N ILE A 77 11.23 -31.83 6.68
CA ILE A 77 11.60 -31.36 8.02
C ILE A 77 11.75 -29.84 8.04
N LYS A 78 12.43 -29.27 7.03
CA LYS A 78 12.60 -27.82 6.90
C LYS A 78 11.25 -27.13 6.80
N TYR A 79 10.37 -27.59 5.91
CA TYR A 79 9.03 -27.04 5.75
C TYR A 79 8.22 -27.05 7.05
N LEU A 80 8.21 -28.18 7.78
CA LEU A 80 7.48 -28.26 9.05
C LEU A 80 8.10 -27.38 10.15
N LYS A 81 9.43 -27.23 10.17
CA LYS A 81 10.10 -26.31 11.10
C LYS A 81 9.75 -24.85 10.81
N GLU A 82 9.70 -24.47 9.54
CA GLU A 82 9.28 -23.13 9.11
C GLU A 82 7.82 -22.85 9.50
N LEU A 83 6.92 -23.84 9.38
CA LEU A 83 5.54 -23.73 9.86
C LEU A 83 5.44 -23.62 11.39
N ALA A 84 6.26 -24.36 12.13
CA ALA A 84 6.21 -24.39 13.59
C ALA A 84 6.84 -23.13 14.22
N GLN A 85 7.82 -22.52 13.55
CA GLN A 85 8.59 -21.38 14.07
C GLN A 85 7.72 -20.24 14.62
N PRO A 86 6.75 -19.67 13.87
CA PRO A 86 5.92 -18.57 14.39
C PRO A 86 5.04 -18.98 15.58
N LEU A 87 4.82 -20.27 15.80
CA LEU A 87 3.99 -20.76 16.91
C LEU A 87 4.77 -20.96 18.21
N ARG A 88 6.11 -21.05 18.17
CA ARG A 88 6.93 -21.47 19.32
C ARG A 88 6.89 -20.50 20.51
N GLU A 89 6.69 -19.22 20.26
CA GLU A 89 6.65 -18.18 21.30
C GLU A 89 5.22 -17.91 21.82
N LEU A 90 4.20 -18.42 21.14
CA LEU A 90 2.81 -18.19 21.51
C LEU A 90 2.37 -18.91 22.79
N PRO A 91 2.81 -20.16 23.08
CA PRO A 91 2.45 -20.88 24.31
C PRO A 91 2.65 -20.09 25.60
N ILE A 92 3.72 -19.28 25.69
CA ILE A 92 3.97 -18.48 26.90
C ILE A 92 3.01 -17.28 27.01
N ARG A 93 2.40 -16.84 25.90
CA ARG A 93 1.47 -15.71 25.83
C ARG A 93 -0.01 -16.12 25.92
N VAL A 94 -0.37 -17.36 25.59
CA VAL A 94 -1.79 -17.79 25.61
C VAL A 94 -2.42 -17.73 27.01
N ILE A 95 -1.62 -17.78 28.07
CA ILE A 95 -2.10 -17.65 29.46
C ILE A 95 -2.76 -16.29 29.75
N PHE A 96 -2.47 -15.26 28.96
CA PHE A 96 -3.09 -13.94 29.10
C PHE A 96 -4.53 -13.90 28.57
N PHE A 97 -4.97 -14.93 27.83
CA PHE A 97 -6.37 -15.09 27.47
C PHE A 97 -7.19 -15.56 28.68
N LYS A 98 -8.24 -14.83 29.03
CA LYS A 98 -9.20 -15.16 30.10
C LYS A 98 -9.84 -16.53 29.89
N SER A 99 -10.17 -16.90 28.64
CA SER A 99 -10.70 -18.21 28.28
C SER A 99 -9.75 -19.36 28.66
N VAL A 100 -8.45 -19.11 28.64
CA VAL A 100 -7.41 -20.06 29.05
C VAL A 100 -7.20 -20.02 30.58
N LYS A 101 -7.06 -18.82 31.15
CA LYS A 101 -6.75 -18.60 32.56
C LYS A 101 -7.87 -19.03 33.51
N HIS A 102 -9.12 -18.71 33.19
CA HIS A 102 -10.28 -18.95 34.08
C HIS A 102 -11.05 -20.23 33.73
N GLY A 103 -10.89 -20.76 32.51
CA GLY A 103 -11.69 -21.89 32.02
C GLY A 103 -11.15 -23.28 32.36
N LYS A 104 -9.82 -23.48 32.36
CA LYS A 104 -9.22 -24.84 32.50
C LYS A 104 -7.85 -24.93 33.19
N TYR A 105 -6.99 -23.90 33.12
CA TYR A 105 -5.59 -24.01 33.60
C TYR A 105 -5.16 -22.88 34.56
N PRO A 106 -5.89 -22.65 35.68
CA PRO A 106 -5.70 -21.49 36.55
C PRO A 106 -4.32 -21.40 37.24
N ASN A 107 -3.58 -22.52 37.34
CA ASN A 107 -2.31 -22.59 38.09
C ASN A 107 -1.05 -22.43 37.23
N LYS A 108 -1.15 -22.16 35.92
CA LYS A 108 0.01 -22.03 35.03
C LYS A 108 0.60 -20.62 35.08
N LYS A 109 1.19 -20.27 36.24
CA LYS A 109 1.78 -18.93 36.52
C LYS A 109 2.79 -18.43 35.46
N TYR A 110 3.40 -19.33 34.69
CA TYR A 110 4.45 -19.02 33.72
C TYR A 110 4.12 -19.45 32.27
N GLY A 111 2.87 -19.84 31.98
CA GLY A 111 2.48 -20.24 30.62
C GLY A 111 3.13 -21.52 30.09
N PHE A 112 3.59 -22.41 30.98
CA PHE A 112 4.12 -23.72 30.58
C PHE A 112 3.00 -24.75 30.45
N PHE A 113 2.66 -25.09 29.20
CA PHE A 113 1.66 -26.09 28.87
C PHE A 113 2.33 -27.38 28.38
N THR A 114 1.80 -28.53 28.80
CA THR A 114 2.14 -29.82 28.20
C THR A 114 1.56 -29.90 26.77
N SER A 115 2.04 -30.85 25.98
CA SER A 115 1.53 -31.09 24.62
C SER A 115 0.01 -31.32 24.60
N VAL A 116 -0.52 -32.10 25.55
CA VAL A 116 -1.95 -32.39 25.65
C VAL A 116 -2.74 -31.13 26.01
N GLU A 117 -2.26 -30.32 26.96
CA GLU A 117 -2.91 -29.06 27.34
C GLU A 117 -2.91 -28.06 26.16
N LEU A 118 -1.82 -27.93 25.41
CA LEU A 118 -1.78 -27.08 24.21
C LEU A 118 -2.72 -27.57 23.12
N GLU A 119 -2.83 -28.89 22.94
CA GLU A 119 -3.76 -29.52 22.00
C GLU A 119 -5.23 -29.26 22.35
N GLU A 120 -5.55 -28.76 23.55
CA GLU A 120 -6.92 -28.41 23.97
C GLU A 120 -7.22 -26.91 23.90
N ILE A 121 -6.21 -26.05 23.79
CA ILE A 121 -6.41 -24.59 23.70
C ILE A 121 -6.97 -24.25 22.31
N ARG A 122 -8.18 -23.69 22.28
CA ARG A 122 -8.82 -23.18 21.06
C ARG A 122 -9.18 -21.73 21.27
N ILE A 123 -8.49 -20.83 20.54
CA ILE A 123 -8.82 -19.41 20.50
C ILE A 123 -9.76 -19.20 19.33
N ASP A 124 -11.02 -18.88 19.63
CA ASP A 124 -12.01 -18.55 18.60
C ASP A 124 -11.70 -17.18 17.98
N THR A 125 -11.81 -17.11 16.65
CA THR A 125 -11.59 -15.88 15.87
C THR A 125 -12.79 -15.53 15.01
N GLU A 126 -13.86 -16.34 15.01
CA GLU A 126 -15.03 -16.14 14.15
C GLU A 126 -15.71 -14.82 14.46
N HIS A 127 -15.96 -14.55 15.75
CA HIS A 127 -16.58 -13.32 16.22
C HIS A 127 -15.76 -12.07 15.84
N PHE A 128 -14.45 -12.09 16.13
CA PHE A 128 -13.53 -11.02 15.74
C PHE A 128 -13.53 -10.76 14.23
N ASN A 129 -13.45 -11.83 13.42
CA ASN A 129 -13.45 -11.72 11.96
C ASN A 129 -14.79 -11.21 11.41
N SER A 130 -15.90 -11.63 12.01
CA SER A 130 -17.25 -11.19 11.65
C SER A 130 -17.43 -9.70 11.93
N LEU A 131 -17.08 -9.23 13.13
CA LEU A 131 -17.17 -7.82 13.48
C LEU A 131 -16.21 -6.95 12.67
N LEU A 132 -14.99 -7.44 12.39
CA LEU A 132 -14.05 -6.74 11.50
C LEU A 132 -14.60 -6.56 10.09
N LYS A 133 -15.26 -7.59 9.55
CA LYS A 133 -15.92 -7.54 8.24
C LYS A 133 -17.09 -6.56 8.25
N THR A 134 -17.92 -6.60 9.30
CA THR A 134 -19.05 -5.67 9.48
C THR A 134 -18.58 -4.23 9.58
N LEU A 135 -17.53 -3.97 10.38
CA LEU A 135 -16.93 -2.65 10.49
C LEU A 135 -16.48 -2.14 9.11
N SER A 136 -15.71 -2.96 8.39
CA SER A 136 -15.08 -2.56 7.12
C SER A 136 -16.05 -2.39 5.96
N ASN A 137 -17.01 -3.31 5.83
CA ASN A 137 -17.83 -3.41 4.62
C ASN A 137 -19.23 -2.81 4.78
N THR A 138 -19.71 -2.68 6.01
CA THR A 138 -21.07 -2.22 6.28
C THR A 138 -21.03 -0.89 7.01
N TRP A 139 -20.41 -0.86 8.19
CA TRP A 139 -20.52 0.28 9.08
C TRP A 139 -19.74 1.51 8.57
N LYS A 140 -18.48 1.35 8.14
CA LYS A 140 -17.68 2.48 7.62
C LYS A 140 -18.33 3.16 6.40
N PRO A 141 -18.79 2.43 5.36
CA PRO A 141 -19.49 3.05 4.24
C PRO A 141 -20.80 3.75 4.65
N LEU A 142 -21.61 3.11 5.51
CA LEU A 142 -22.86 3.70 5.98
C LEU A 142 -22.62 5.01 6.75
N PHE A 143 -21.60 5.04 7.61
CA PHE A 143 -21.22 6.26 8.33
C PHE A 143 -20.85 7.39 7.36
N ILE A 144 -20.04 7.11 6.34
CA ILE A 144 -19.65 8.12 5.34
C ILE A 144 -20.89 8.63 4.58
N ASP A 145 -21.76 7.72 4.14
CA ASP A 145 -22.98 8.08 3.41
C ASP A 145 -23.92 8.94 4.26
N GLU A 146 -24.11 8.60 5.53
CA GLU A 146 -24.92 9.38 6.47
C GLU A 146 -24.29 10.74 6.77
N LEU A 147 -22.97 10.78 6.98
CA LEU A 147 -22.22 12.01 7.19
C LEU A 147 -22.38 12.99 6.01
N GLU A 148 -22.28 12.51 4.77
CA GLU A 148 -22.45 13.35 3.59
C GLU A 148 -23.89 13.81 3.38
N LYS A 149 -24.89 12.95 3.68
CA LYS A 149 -26.31 13.33 3.65
C LYS A 149 -26.64 14.41 4.68
N ASP A 150 -26.09 14.28 5.89
CA ASP A 150 -26.26 15.27 6.95
C ASP A 150 -25.53 16.57 6.61
N PHE A 151 -24.32 16.49 6.06
CA PHE A 151 -23.57 17.65 5.59
C PHE A 151 -24.33 18.43 4.50
N ALA A 152 -24.96 17.74 3.54
CA ALA A 152 -25.72 18.39 2.47
C ALA A 152 -26.88 19.28 2.97
N LYS A 153 -27.37 19.04 4.19
CA LYS A 153 -28.41 19.83 4.86
C LYS A 153 -27.83 20.93 5.76
N SER A 154 -26.51 20.97 5.94
CA SER A 154 -25.83 21.87 6.86
C SER A 154 -25.58 23.24 6.23
N PRO A 155 -25.82 24.35 6.97
CA PRO A 155 -25.44 25.69 6.50
C PRO A 155 -23.93 25.98 6.65
N PHE A 156 -23.17 25.07 7.28
CA PHE A 156 -21.76 25.31 7.59
C PHE A 156 -20.82 24.88 6.44
N PRO A 157 -19.68 25.57 6.26
CA PRO A 157 -18.60 25.06 5.42
C PRO A 157 -18.15 23.67 5.88
N ARG A 158 -17.85 22.76 4.93
CA ARG A 158 -17.52 21.35 5.19
C ARG A 158 -16.49 21.13 6.31
N ILE A 159 -15.43 21.93 6.31
CA ILE A 159 -14.38 21.89 7.33
C ILE A 159 -14.92 22.15 8.75
N ASN A 160 -15.79 23.15 8.91
CA ASN A 160 -16.38 23.50 10.19
C ASN A 160 -17.41 22.45 10.61
N TYR A 161 -18.19 21.94 9.64
CA TYR A 161 -19.13 20.84 9.89
C TYR A 161 -18.41 19.60 10.43
N TYR A 162 -17.36 19.12 9.74
CA TYR A 162 -16.58 17.96 10.19
C TYR A 162 -15.90 18.21 11.54
N ARG A 163 -15.34 19.40 11.77
CA ARG A 163 -14.72 19.74 13.06
C ARG A 163 -15.73 19.69 14.20
N ASN A 164 -16.91 20.28 14.01
CA ASN A 164 -17.97 20.26 15.02
C ASN A 164 -18.47 18.83 15.27
N LYS A 165 -18.59 18.00 14.22
CA LYS A 165 -18.97 16.59 14.35
C LYS A 165 -17.91 15.81 15.14
N ALA A 166 -16.62 15.99 14.85
CA ALA A 166 -15.53 15.33 15.56
C ALA A 166 -15.48 15.72 17.05
N ILE A 167 -15.67 17.01 17.36
CA ILE A 167 -15.79 17.50 18.74
C ILE A 167 -16.99 16.85 19.43
N ALA A 168 -18.16 16.86 18.80
CA ALA A 168 -19.38 16.27 19.38
C ALA A 168 -19.24 14.76 19.64
N ILE A 169 -18.53 14.02 18.78
CA ILE A 169 -18.23 12.60 19.01
C ILE A 169 -17.28 12.44 20.20
N ARG A 170 -16.20 13.24 20.26
CA ARG A 170 -15.25 13.24 21.38
C ARG A 170 -15.90 13.57 22.72
N GLU A 171 -16.80 14.55 22.75
CA GLU A 171 -17.50 14.98 23.97
C GLU A 171 -18.51 13.96 24.51
N LYS A 172 -19.07 13.12 23.63
CA LYS A 172 -19.98 12.02 24.03
C LYS A 172 -19.23 10.81 24.59
N GLN A 173 -17.92 10.73 24.37
CA GLN A 173 -17.12 9.59 24.79
C GLN A 173 -16.46 9.87 26.13
N ASP A 174 -17.05 9.34 27.21
CA ASP A 174 -16.56 9.55 28.58
C ASP A 174 -15.14 9.00 28.80
N ARG A 175 -14.80 7.89 28.15
CA ARG A 175 -13.46 7.27 28.24
C ARG A 175 -13.19 6.33 27.06
N PHE A 176 -11.92 6.26 26.65
CA PHE A 176 -11.40 5.22 25.77
C PHE A 176 -10.65 4.17 26.62
N VAL A 177 -11.12 2.93 26.59
CA VAL A 177 -10.54 1.77 27.28
C VAL A 177 -9.39 1.17 26.47
N TYR A 178 -9.58 1.01 25.15
CA TYR A 178 -8.67 0.34 24.23
C TYR A 178 -7.70 1.28 23.52
N LEU A 179 -8.04 2.56 23.35
CA LEU A 179 -7.17 3.53 22.68
C LEU A 179 -5.73 3.56 23.22
N PRO A 180 -5.46 3.56 24.54
CA PRO A 180 -4.07 3.54 25.03
C PRO A 180 -3.29 2.32 24.57
N GLN A 181 -3.95 1.16 24.46
CA GLN A 181 -3.33 -0.08 23.97
C GLN A 181 -3.08 -0.01 22.46
N ILE A 182 -4.02 0.54 21.70
CA ILE A 182 -3.88 0.76 20.26
C ILE A 182 -2.70 1.70 19.96
N LEU A 183 -2.59 2.82 20.70
CA LEU A 183 -1.50 3.79 20.53
C LEU A 183 -0.12 3.20 20.80
N GLN A 184 -0.02 2.23 21.71
CA GLN A 184 1.22 1.53 22.03
C GLN A 184 1.50 0.35 21.09
N GLY A 185 0.59 0.03 20.17
CA GLY A 185 0.69 -1.16 19.32
C GLY A 185 0.59 -2.47 20.12
N ASN A 186 -0.08 -2.44 21.28
CA ASN A 186 -0.23 -3.62 22.12
C ASN A 186 -1.27 -4.58 21.54
N PHE A 187 -1.06 -5.87 21.80
CA PHE A 187 -2.04 -6.91 21.50
C PHE A 187 -3.20 -6.82 22.49
N ILE A 188 -4.43 -6.79 21.99
CA ILE A 188 -5.64 -6.79 22.81
C ILE A 188 -6.07 -8.24 22.98
N TYR A 189 -5.91 -8.75 24.20
CA TYR A 189 -6.33 -10.10 24.56
C TYR A 189 -7.86 -10.18 24.68
N ASN A 190 -8.40 -11.38 24.52
CA ASN A 190 -9.81 -11.73 24.79
C ASN A 190 -10.87 -11.26 23.82
N LEU A 191 -10.52 -10.78 22.63
CA LEU A 191 -11.48 -10.58 21.52
C LEU A 191 -12.08 -11.90 20.98
N ASN A 192 -11.76 -13.05 21.59
CA ASN A 192 -12.48 -14.31 21.41
C ASN A 192 -13.70 -14.45 22.35
N ASP A 193 -13.89 -13.52 23.29
CA ASP A 193 -15.12 -13.35 24.05
C ASP A 193 -16.04 -12.35 23.33
N PHE A 194 -17.33 -12.67 23.24
CA PHE A 194 -18.29 -11.87 22.48
C PHE A 194 -18.43 -10.45 23.02
N ASN A 195 -18.50 -10.30 24.35
CA ASN A 195 -18.72 -8.99 24.98
C ASN A 195 -17.46 -8.12 24.84
N GLU A 196 -16.29 -8.66 25.18
CA GLU A 196 -15.02 -7.93 25.05
C GLU A 196 -14.73 -7.56 23.59
N CYS A 197 -15.06 -8.45 22.65
CA CYS A 197 -14.92 -8.16 21.23
C CYS A 197 -15.90 -7.07 20.79
N SER A 198 -17.16 -7.12 21.21
CA SER A 198 -18.17 -6.11 20.86
C SER A 198 -17.79 -4.73 21.42
N ASP A 199 -17.39 -4.66 22.69
CA ASP A 199 -16.93 -3.42 23.33
C ASP A 199 -15.73 -2.82 22.61
N PHE A 200 -14.76 -3.67 22.22
CA PHE A 200 -13.61 -3.24 21.43
C PHE A 200 -14.04 -2.65 20.08
N PHE A 201 -14.93 -3.31 19.34
CA PHE A 201 -15.37 -2.82 18.04
C PHE A 201 -16.24 -1.56 18.13
N LEU A 202 -17.01 -1.40 19.21
CA LEU A 202 -17.76 -0.16 19.49
C LEU A 202 -16.82 1.02 19.77
N GLU A 203 -15.78 0.82 20.57
CA GLU A 203 -14.82 1.90 20.80
C GLU A 203 -13.99 2.19 19.53
N LEU A 204 -13.56 1.15 18.84
CA LEU A 204 -12.80 1.25 17.59
C LEU A 204 -13.56 1.99 16.50
N SER A 205 -14.88 1.82 16.43
CA SER A 205 -15.72 2.53 15.48
C SER A 205 -15.65 4.04 15.75
N VAL A 206 -15.85 4.46 17.01
CA VAL A 206 -15.72 5.86 17.46
C VAL A 206 -14.33 6.43 17.16
N ILE A 207 -13.25 5.69 17.50
CA ILE A 207 -11.87 6.09 17.19
C ILE A 207 -11.70 6.31 15.69
N TRP A 208 -12.28 5.43 14.87
CA TRP A 208 -12.22 5.53 13.42
C TRP A 208 -13.02 6.73 12.87
N GLU A 209 -14.21 7.03 13.40
CA GLU A 209 -14.98 8.22 12.98
C GLU A 209 -14.16 9.49 13.19
N ILE A 210 -13.57 9.63 14.39
CA ILE A 210 -12.75 10.78 14.75
C ILE A 210 -11.53 10.85 13.82
N SER A 211 -10.82 9.73 13.64
CA SER A 211 -9.66 9.66 12.73
C SER A 211 -10.01 10.03 11.30
N TYR A 212 -11.14 9.53 10.79
CA TYR A 212 -11.62 9.85 9.45
C TYR A 212 -11.92 11.35 9.30
N LEU A 213 -12.69 11.93 10.23
CA LEU A 213 -13.03 13.35 10.22
C LEU A 213 -11.78 14.23 10.32
N GLU A 214 -10.83 13.90 11.19
CA GLU A 214 -9.59 14.66 11.34
C GLU A 214 -8.69 14.56 10.10
N LYS A 215 -8.61 13.40 9.46
CA LYS A 215 -7.91 13.25 8.17
C LYS A 215 -8.56 14.12 7.10
N GLU A 216 -9.88 14.14 7.02
CA GLU A 216 -10.62 14.96 6.07
C GLU A 216 -10.45 16.46 6.37
N ILE A 217 -10.46 16.86 7.65
CA ILE A 217 -10.16 18.24 8.07
C ILE A 217 -8.74 18.62 7.67
N THR A 218 -7.73 17.79 7.96
CA THR A 218 -6.35 18.02 7.56
C THR A 218 -6.22 18.11 6.05
N ARG A 219 -6.93 17.28 5.29
CA ARG A 219 -7.00 17.33 3.82
C ARG A 219 -7.59 18.65 3.32
N LEU A 220 -8.62 19.17 3.99
CA LEU A 220 -9.28 20.45 3.67
C LEU A 220 -8.50 21.69 4.13
N GLN A 221 -7.73 21.58 5.23
CA GLN A 221 -6.93 22.65 5.83
C GLN A 221 -5.55 22.80 5.20
N SER A 222 -4.98 21.69 4.74
CA SER A 222 -3.73 21.71 4.01
C SER A 222 -3.90 22.70 2.86
N PRO A 223 -3.10 23.80 2.80
CA PRO A 223 -3.27 24.84 1.79
C PRO A 223 -3.18 24.15 0.45
N ASN A 224 -4.33 24.04 -0.24
CA ASN A 224 -4.52 23.26 -1.46
C ASN A 224 -3.20 22.71 -2.05
N LYS A 225 -2.70 21.60 -1.49
CA LYS A 225 -2.26 20.52 -2.37
C LYS A 225 -3.55 19.93 -2.89
N LYS A 226 -4.23 20.73 -3.73
CA LYS A 226 -4.98 20.18 -4.84
C LYS A 226 -3.95 19.34 -5.57
N THR A 227 -3.94 18.05 -5.26
CA THR A 227 -3.88 17.07 -6.33
C THR A 227 -5.21 17.23 -7.11
N ASN A 228 -5.54 18.35 -7.77
CA ASN A 228 -5.10 18.54 -9.15
C ASN A 228 -3.84 17.72 -9.35
N HIS A 229 -3.96 16.51 -9.87
CA HIS A 229 -2.85 16.00 -10.66
C HIS A 229 -2.55 17.13 -11.65
N THR A 230 -1.66 18.06 -11.29
CA THR A 230 -1.13 19.03 -12.19
C THR A 230 -0.36 18.14 -13.12
N LEU A 231 -0.98 17.89 -14.27
CA LEU A 231 -0.33 17.14 -15.33
C LEU A 231 0.84 18.05 -15.68
N SER A 232 2.04 17.70 -15.28
CA SER A 232 3.23 18.49 -15.55
C SER A 232 4.33 17.55 -16.00
N LEU A 233 5.15 18.03 -16.93
CA LEU A 233 6.38 17.35 -17.32
C LEU A 233 7.51 17.60 -16.32
N ASN A 234 7.28 18.43 -15.29
CA ASN A 234 8.27 18.99 -14.38
C ASN A 234 9.36 19.71 -15.18
N PRO A 235 8.98 20.81 -15.86
CA PRO A 235 9.86 21.58 -16.72
C PRO A 235 11.03 22.15 -15.89
N ASN A 236 12.22 22.16 -16.47
CA ASN A 236 13.44 22.65 -15.82
C ASN A 236 14.21 23.50 -16.81
N PHE A 237 13.74 24.74 -16.97
CA PHE A 237 14.31 25.76 -17.85
C PHE A 237 15.04 26.81 -17.02
N GLU A 238 16.22 27.22 -17.47
CA GLU A 238 17.00 28.32 -16.86
C GLU A 238 16.44 29.67 -17.30
N ASP A 239 16.13 29.83 -18.59
CA ASP A 239 15.36 30.94 -19.15
C ASP A 239 14.14 30.39 -19.88
N ARG A 240 13.04 30.28 -19.13
CA ARG A 240 11.82 29.61 -19.58
C ARG A 240 11.25 30.20 -20.87
N ASN A 241 11.18 31.52 -21.00
CA ASN A 241 10.53 32.15 -22.13
C ASN A 241 11.38 32.00 -23.40
N TRP A 242 12.70 32.24 -23.29
CA TRP A 242 13.61 32.07 -24.42
C TRP A 242 13.72 30.61 -24.86
N GLN A 243 13.86 29.67 -23.92
CA GLN A 243 14.03 28.25 -24.24
C GLN A 243 12.76 27.64 -24.86
N ILE A 244 11.57 27.97 -24.34
CA ILE A 244 10.30 27.52 -24.94
C ILE A 244 10.12 28.11 -26.34
N SER A 245 10.37 29.41 -26.52
CA SER A 245 10.30 30.07 -27.83
C SER A 245 11.27 29.43 -28.83
N THR A 246 12.50 29.13 -28.39
CA THR A 246 13.53 28.50 -29.23
C THR A 246 13.15 27.08 -29.63
N ILE A 247 12.58 26.29 -28.71
CA ILE A 247 12.06 24.95 -29.02
C ILE A 247 10.90 25.04 -30.01
N PHE A 248 9.95 25.96 -29.79
CA PHE A 248 8.83 26.17 -30.70
C PHE A 248 9.31 26.52 -32.11
N GLU A 249 10.15 27.55 -32.25
CA GLU A 249 10.67 28.03 -33.53
C GLU A 249 11.46 26.95 -34.26
N SER A 250 12.36 26.28 -33.56
CA SER A 250 13.24 25.28 -34.16
C SER A 250 12.51 23.96 -34.46
N SER A 251 11.40 23.66 -33.77
CA SER A 251 10.60 22.44 -34.00
C SER A 251 9.52 22.59 -35.07
N LYS A 252 9.35 23.78 -35.67
CA LYS A 252 8.45 24.03 -36.81
C LYS A 252 8.58 23.02 -37.97
N PRO A 253 9.76 22.48 -38.32
CA PRO A 253 9.87 21.45 -39.36
C PRO A 253 9.23 20.10 -38.97
N LEU A 254 9.02 19.85 -37.68
CA LEU A 254 8.53 18.58 -37.13
C LEU A 254 7.04 18.63 -36.79
N PHE A 255 6.53 19.77 -36.32
CA PHE A 255 5.19 19.88 -35.78
C PHE A 255 4.38 21.04 -36.41
N ASN A 256 3.07 20.84 -36.49
CA ASN A 256 2.07 21.88 -36.68
C ASN A 256 1.53 22.26 -35.28
N SER A 257 1.95 23.43 -34.79
CA SER A 257 1.62 23.89 -33.44
C SER A 257 1.64 25.41 -33.32
N THR A 258 1.14 25.95 -32.21
CA THR A 258 1.26 27.36 -31.79
C THR A 258 2.17 27.49 -30.57
N ILE A 259 2.64 28.70 -30.26
CA ILE A 259 3.51 28.92 -29.09
C ILE A 259 2.77 28.61 -27.78
N GLU A 260 1.48 28.95 -27.69
CA GLU A 260 0.64 28.73 -26.50
C GLU A 260 0.52 27.23 -26.18
N GLN A 261 0.53 26.37 -27.20
CA GLN A 261 0.55 24.91 -27.02
C GLN A 261 1.85 24.44 -26.35
N TRP A 262 2.99 25.03 -26.67
CA TRP A 262 4.28 24.70 -26.05
C TRP A 262 4.41 25.29 -24.64
N GLU A 263 3.92 26.52 -24.44
CA GLU A 263 3.83 27.13 -23.11
C GLU A 263 2.93 26.29 -22.18
N ASN A 264 1.80 25.81 -22.70
CA ASN A 264 0.92 24.90 -21.98
C ASN A 264 1.62 23.56 -21.68
N LEU A 265 2.29 22.94 -22.68
CA LEU A 265 3.00 21.66 -22.52
C LEU A 265 4.08 21.71 -21.43
N PHE A 266 4.78 22.84 -21.36
CA PHE A 266 5.85 23.09 -20.40
C PHE A 266 5.38 23.92 -19.20
N SER A 267 4.09 23.88 -18.89
CA SER A 267 3.56 24.50 -17.69
C SER A 267 3.69 23.61 -16.46
N ASP A 268 3.69 24.26 -15.29
CA ASP A 268 3.64 23.57 -14.00
C ASP A 268 2.26 22.90 -13.78
N ASN A 269 1.28 23.22 -14.63
CA ASN A 269 -0.06 22.64 -14.65
C ASN A 269 -0.65 22.66 -16.08
N ILE A 270 -0.35 21.62 -16.85
CA ILE A 270 -0.79 21.46 -18.24
C ILE A 270 -2.31 21.28 -18.27
N VAL A 271 -2.96 22.15 -19.03
CA VAL A 271 -4.38 22.05 -19.36
C VAL A 271 -4.58 21.10 -20.54
N LEU A 272 -5.70 20.38 -20.58
CA LEU A 272 -6.07 19.51 -21.69
C LEU A 272 -6.00 20.28 -23.03
N PHE A 273 -5.37 19.70 -24.04
CA PHE A 273 -5.26 20.35 -25.35
C PHE A 273 -6.57 20.25 -26.11
N ASP A 274 -7.22 21.39 -26.37
CA ASP A 274 -8.37 21.47 -27.29
C ASP A 274 -8.00 21.05 -28.71
N LYS A 275 -6.77 21.41 -29.12
CA LYS A 275 -6.11 20.94 -30.34
C LYS A 275 -4.73 20.41 -29.97
N PRO A 276 -4.43 19.12 -30.20
CA PRO A 276 -3.10 18.57 -29.98
C PRO A 276 -2.05 19.19 -30.90
N ILE A 277 -0.78 19.07 -30.51
CA ILE A 277 0.38 19.33 -31.38
C ILE A 277 0.42 18.24 -32.46
N GLU A 278 0.23 18.62 -33.71
CA GLU A 278 0.13 17.65 -34.81
C GLU A 278 1.51 17.38 -35.44
N LEU A 279 1.83 16.11 -35.66
CA LEU A 279 3.05 15.71 -36.38
C LEU A 279 2.89 15.99 -37.88
N LYS A 280 3.90 16.64 -38.49
CA LYS A 280 3.91 16.90 -39.94
C LYS A 280 4.03 15.61 -40.75
N LYS A 281 3.58 15.66 -42.02
CA LYS A 281 3.72 14.56 -42.98
C LYS A 281 5.20 14.15 -43.10
N GLY A 282 5.49 12.88 -42.87
CA GLY A 282 6.86 12.33 -42.89
C GLY A 282 7.54 12.25 -41.51
N ILE A 283 6.89 12.71 -40.44
CA ILE A 283 7.33 12.53 -39.05
C ILE A 283 6.62 11.31 -38.45
N SER A 284 7.41 10.39 -37.91
CA SER A 284 6.95 9.14 -37.33
C SER A 284 6.82 9.21 -35.80
N LYS A 285 6.12 8.23 -35.21
CA LYS A 285 6.06 8.07 -33.74
C LYS A 285 7.45 7.91 -33.11
N ALA A 286 8.39 7.28 -33.84
CA ALA A 286 9.77 7.15 -33.41
C ALA A 286 10.51 8.50 -33.39
N ASP A 287 10.22 9.40 -34.33
CA ASP A 287 10.76 10.77 -34.33
C ASP A 287 10.26 11.55 -33.11
N LEU A 288 8.95 11.48 -32.79
CA LEU A 288 8.39 12.09 -31.59
C LEU A 288 9.00 11.51 -30.31
N ARG A 289 9.17 10.19 -30.24
CA ARG A 289 9.81 9.55 -29.08
C ARG A 289 11.24 10.06 -28.89
N CYS A 290 12.02 10.09 -29.96
CA CYS A 290 13.38 10.62 -29.96
C CYS A 290 13.41 12.08 -29.48
N PHE A 291 12.50 12.93 -29.97
CA PHE A 291 12.37 14.31 -29.52
C PHE A 291 12.12 14.43 -28.00
N ILE A 292 11.21 13.62 -27.45
CA ILE A 292 10.91 13.66 -26.01
C ILE A 292 12.08 13.13 -25.17
N ASP A 293 12.79 12.12 -25.65
CA ASP A 293 13.98 11.62 -24.96
C ASP A 293 15.13 12.65 -24.97
N GLU A 294 15.26 13.45 -26.03
CA GLU A 294 16.21 14.58 -26.04
C GLU A 294 15.82 15.68 -25.05
N LEU A 295 14.51 16.02 -24.91
CA LEU A 295 14.05 16.93 -23.84
C LEU A 295 14.51 16.46 -22.45
N LYS A 296 14.50 15.15 -22.22
CA LYS A 296 14.98 14.54 -20.98
C LYS A 296 16.51 14.54 -20.89
N HIS A 297 17.20 14.22 -21.99
CA HIS A 297 18.67 14.20 -22.03
C HIS A 297 19.28 15.57 -21.73
N PHE A 298 18.69 16.64 -22.27
CA PHE A 298 19.05 18.02 -21.99
C PHE A 298 18.53 18.53 -20.64
N GLY A 299 17.86 17.67 -19.84
CA GLY A 299 17.41 18.02 -18.50
C GLY A 299 16.26 19.02 -18.45
N LEU A 300 15.57 19.28 -19.58
CA LEU A 300 14.47 20.23 -19.70
C LEU A 300 13.17 19.69 -19.08
N ILE A 301 13.05 18.37 -18.91
CA ILE A 301 11.94 17.71 -18.21
C ILE A 301 12.49 16.65 -17.25
N ARG A 302 11.90 16.53 -16.05
CA ARG A 302 12.44 15.67 -14.96
C ARG A 302 11.66 14.37 -14.69
N THR A 303 10.49 14.16 -15.30
CA THR A 303 9.57 13.08 -14.89
C THR A 303 9.90 11.70 -15.48
N GLY A 304 9.79 10.63 -14.67
CA GLY A 304 9.86 9.23 -15.11
C GLY A 304 8.56 8.69 -15.73
N SER A 305 7.45 9.40 -15.57
CA SER A 305 6.10 9.03 -16.01
C SER A 305 5.54 9.93 -17.13
N PHE A 306 6.39 10.71 -17.81
CA PHE A 306 5.98 11.72 -18.81
C PHE A 306 5.01 11.21 -19.87
N LEU A 307 5.12 9.94 -20.29
CA LEU A 307 4.21 9.33 -21.27
C LEU A 307 2.75 9.32 -20.82
N LYS A 308 2.52 9.03 -19.54
CA LYS A 308 1.17 9.04 -18.97
C LYS A 308 0.62 10.47 -18.91
N THR A 309 1.48 11.44 -18.61
CA THR A 309 1.12 12.86 -18.63
C THR A 309 0.71 13.30 -20.04
N LEU A 310 1.55 13.05 -21.05
CA LEU A 310 1.29 13.42 -22.45
C LEU A 310 0.00 12.81 -23.00
N GLN A 311 -0.31 11.56 -22.63
CA GLN A 311 -1.58 10.92 -22.97
C GLN A 311 -2.75 11.63 -22.28
N ASN A 312 -2.67 11.84 -20.97
CA ASN A 312 -3.77 12.41 -20.19
C ASN A 312 -4.13 13.84 -20.63
N VAL A 313 -3.18 14.58 -21.21
CA VAL A 313 -3.42 15.94 -21.72
C VAL A 313 -3.73 15.98 -23.22
N ASN A 314 -3.80 14.83 -23.92
CA ASN A 314 -3.96 14.76 -25.38
C ASN A 314 -2.90 15.60 -26.15
N ALA A 315 -1.63 15.57 -25.69
CA ALA A 315 -0.62 16.52 -26.17
C ALA A 315 -0.32 16.43 -27.68
N PHE A 316 -0.32 15.23 -28.27
CA PHE A 316 0.11 15.01 -29.65
C PHE A 316 -0.89 14.22 -30.49
N SER A 317 -0.91 14.48 -31.80
CA SER A 317 -1.74 13.77 -32.78
C SER A 317 -0.99 13.48 -34.10
N ILE A 318 -1.48 12.48 -34.85
CA ILE A 318 -1.06 12.19 -36.23
C ILE A 318 -2.33 12.11 -37.09
N ASN A 319 -2.41 12.92 -38.16
CA ASN A 319 -3.57 13.00 -39.05
C ASN A 319 -4.88 13.18 -38.27
N GLY A 320 -4.88 14.10 -37.30
CA GLY A 320 -6.03 14.35 -36.40
C GLY A 320 -6.33 13.28 -35.35
N LYS A 321 -5.63 12.15 -35.31
CA LYS A 321 -5.82 11.10 -34.29
C LYS A 321 -4.87 11.31 -33.10
N ILE A 322 -5.44 11.44 -31.89
CA ILE A 322 -4.68 11.59 -30.64
C ILE A 322 -3.83 10.34 -30.38
N LEU A 323 -2.59 10.55 -29.93
CA LEU A 323 -1.65 9.47 -29.59
C LEU A 323 -1.89 8.91 -28.18
N THR A 324 -1.89 7.58 -28.06
CA THR A 324 -2.10 6.83 -26.83
C THR A 324 -0.76 6.41 -26.19
N ALA A 325 -0.75 5.96 -24.92
CA ALA A 325 0.47 5.44 -24.28
C ALA A 325 1.21 4.35 -25.09
N TYR A 326 0.48 3.52 -25.85
CA TYR A 326 1.10 2.49 -26.69
C TYR A 326 1.89 3.11 -27.84
N ASP A 327 1.40 4.22 -28.40
CA ASP A 327 2.05 4.93 -29.51
C ASP A 327 3.40 5.53 -29.11
N TYR A 328 3.58 5.85 -27.83
CA TYR A 328 4.85 6.34 -27.29
C TYR A 328 5.83 5.25 -26.81
N LYS A 329 5.38 3.99 -26.67
CA LYS A 329 6.21 2.88 -26.16
C LYS A 329 7.07 2.22 -27.23
N THR A 330 6.89 2.58 -28.50
CA THR A 330 7.58 1.94 -29.63
C THR A 330 8.97 2.52 -29.89
N ALA A 331 9.94 2.20 -29.03
CA ALA A 331 11.36 2.01 -29.38
C ALA A 331 12.14 1.50 -28.16
N ASN A 332 12.59 0.24 -28.24
CA ASN A 332 13.52 -0.51 -27.39
C ASN A 332 14.08 0.13 -26.11
N ASN A 333 13.85 -0.60 -25.01
CA ASN A 333 14.65 -0.57 -23.79
C ASN A 333 16.15 -0.60 -24.12
N GLY A 334 16.82 0.54 -23.96
CA GLY A 334 18.28 0.60 -23.83
C GLY A 334 19.07 0.50 -25.14
N LYS A 335 19.69 1.63 -25.49
CA LYS A 335 20.97 1.77 -26.19
C LYS A 335 21.05 1.74 -27.72
N ASN A 336 19.98 1.45 -28.47
CA ASN A 336 19.99 1.65 -29.93
C ASN A 336 18.64 2.23 -30.38
N TYR A 337 18.54 3.57 -30.51
CA TYR A 337 17.44 4.14 -31.28
C TYR A 337 17.57 3.62 -32.72
N PRO A 338 16.53 3.05 -33.32
CA PRO A 338 16.55 2.85 -34.76
C PRO A 338 16.82 4.22 -35.40
N ASN A 339 17.74 4.28 -36.37
CA ASN A 339 18.04 5.50 -37.13
C ASN A 339 16.72 6.15 -37.59
N THR A 340 16.25 7.14 -36.85
CA THR A 340 15.05 7.87 -37.24
C THR A 340 15.46 8.76 -38.40
N ARG A 341 14.67 8.75 -39.49
CA ARG A 341 15.02 9.49 -40.72
C ARG A 341 15.17 11.00 -40.47
N ASN A 342 14.61 11.51 -39.38
CA ASN A 342 14.66 12.93 -39.01
C ASN A 342 15.53 13.21 -37.77
N ARG A 343 16.43 12.30 -37.35
CA ARG A 343 17.29 12.51 -36.17
C ARG A 343 18.06 13.83 -36.19
N ASN A 344 18.68 14.18 -37.32
CA ASN A 344 19.43 15.43 -37.44
C ASN A 344 18.53 16.64 -37.19
N LYS A 345 17.32 16.66 -37.77
CA LYS A 345 16.34 17.74 -37.53
C LYS A 345 15.93 17.86 -36.07
N ILE A 346 15.87 16.75 -35.33
CA ILE A 346 15.58 16.75 -33.89
C ILE A 346 16.78 17.36 -33.14
N LEU A 347 18.00 16.92 -33.44
CA LEU A 347 19.21 17.46 -32.81
C LEU A 347 19.42 18.95 -33.12
N ASP A 348 19.02 19.42 -34.30
CA ASP A 348 19.07 20.84 -34.67
C ASP A 348 18.21 21.70 -33.72
N VAL A 349 17.06 21.19 -33.26
CA VAL A 349 16.21 21.88 -32.25
C VAL A 349 16.98 22.16 -30.98
N PHE A 350 17.70 21.17 -30.46
CA PHE A 350 18.41 21.29 -29.18
C PHE A 350 19.77 21.95 -29.33
N SER A 351 20.35 21.95 -30.53
CA SER A 351 21.57 22.70 -30.83
C SER A 351 21.33 24.20 -30.77
N ALA A 352 20.12 24.66 -31.11
CA ALA A 352 19.72 26.06 -30.97
C ALA A 352 19.65 26.55 -29.51
N LEU A 353 19.65 25.64 -28.52
CA LEU A 353 19.65 25.96 -27.09
C LEU A 353 21.06 26.09 -26.49
N LYS A 354 22.13 25.83 -27.24
CA LYS A 354 23.53 25.87 -26.77
C LYS A 354 24.23 27.21 -26.99
N VAL A 355 23.47 28.28 -27.23
CA VAL A 355 23.99 29.63 -27.52
C VAL A 355 24.40 30.35 -26.25
#